data_AF-A0A527YPJ2-F1
#
_entry.id   AF-A0A527YPJ2-F1
#
_cell.length_a   1.000
_cell.length_b   1.000
_cell.length_c   1.000
_cell.angle_alpha   90.00
_cell.angle_beta   90.00
_cell.angle_gamma   90.00
#
_symmetry.space_group_name_H-M   'P 1'
#
loop_
_entity.id
_entity.type
_entity.pdbx_description
1 polymer ?
#
loop_
_entity_poly.entity_id
_entity_poly.type
_entity_poly.pdbx_seq_one_letter_code
_entity_poly.pdbx_strand_id
1 'polypeptide(L)' 'NGEIAQVRISPETTPAANPAFDVTPARLVTGLITERGVARASRDGLKAMFPGRG' A
#
# COMPACT_ATOMS: atom_id res chain seq x y z
N ASN A 1 24.30 30.98 -11.58
CA ASN A 1 24.83 30.68 -10.24
C ASN A 1 23.96 29.58 -9.64
N GLY A 2 24.23 28.31 -9.97
CA GLY A 2 23.33 27.17 -9.70
C GLY A 2 23.19 26.82 -8.21
N GLU A 3 22.64 27.73 -7.42
CA GLU A 3 22.49 27.63 -5.97
C GLU A 3 21.19 26.91 -5.60
N ILE A 4 21.25 26.06 -4.58
CA ILE A 4 20.09 25.37 -4.02
C ILE A 4 19.36 26.32 -3.06
N ALA A 5 18.04 26.45 -3.24
CA ALA A 5 17.19 27.23 -2.35
C ALA A 5 15.97 26.41 -1.88
N GLN A 6 15.47 26.71 -0.68
CA GLN A 6 14.19 26.21 -0.22
C GLN A 6 13.07 27.13 -0.69
N VAL A 7 11.96 26.55 -1.14
CA VAL A 7 10.78 27.27 -1.63
C VAL A 7 9.54 26.73 -0.95
N ARG A 8 8.67 27.64 -0.49
CA ARG A 8 7.38 27.30 0.09
C ARG A 8 6.41 26.89 -1.03
N ILE A 9 5.87 25.67 -0.96
CA ILE A 9 4.90 25.15 -1.95
C ILE A 9 3.46 25.50 -1.57
N SER A 10 3.09 25.36 -0.29
CA SER A 10 1.73 25.63 0.20
C SER A 10 1.74 26.79 1.21
N PRO A 11 0.67 27.62 1.29
CA PRO A 11 0.51 28.63 2.35
C PRO A 11 0.67 28.05 3.76
N GLU A 12 1.11 28.87 4.70
CA GLU A 12 1.37 28.44 6.08
C GLU A 12 0.16 27.80 6.77
N THR A 13 -1.01 28.34 6.50
CA THR A 13 -2.27 27.95 7.14
C THR A 13 -2.97 26.81 6.41
N THR A 14 -2.32 26.16 5.44
CA THR A 14 -2.93 25.08 4.66
C THR A 14 -3.18 23.87 5.57
N PRO A 15 -4.44 23.47 5.81
CA PRO A 15 -4.69 22.22 6.50
C PRO A 15 -4.20 21.05 5.65
N ALA A 16 -3.51 20.08 6.26
CA ALA A 16 -2.99 18.92 5.56
C ALA A 16 -3.35 17.64 6.31
N ALA A 17 -3.59 16.57 5.55
CA ALA A 17 -3.64 15.21 6.05
C ALA A 17 -2.57 14.41 5.30
N ASN A 18 -1.77 13.65 6.05
CA ASN A 18 -0.72 12.80 5.48
C ASN A 18 -0.85 11.36 6.02
N PRO A 19 -1.95 10.66 5.73
CA PRO A 19 -2.03 9.24 6.01
C PRO A 19 -1.01 8.51 5.13
N ALA A 20 -0.12 7.74 5.75
CA ALA A 20 0.96 7.07 5.03
C ALA A 20 0.47 5.89 4.17
N PHE A 21 -0.69 5.30 4.51
CA PHE A 21 -1.24 4.12 3.86
C PHE A 21 -2.77 4.15 3.85
N ASP A 22 -3.36 3.34 2.97
CA ASP A 22 -4.78 3.01 2.96
C ASP A 22 -4.98 1.49 2.90
N VAL A 23 -6.25 1.06 2.88
CA VAL A 23 -6.61 -0.35 2.72
C VAL A 23 -7.38 -0.52 1.43
N THR A 24 -6.83 -1.32 0.52
CA THR A 24 -7.54 -1.76 -0.69
C THR A 24 -8.38 -3.02 -0.38
N PRO A 25 -9.72 -2.98 -0.54
CA PRO A 25 -10.55 -4.16 -0.32
C PRO A 25 -10.22 -5.30 -1.29
N ALA A 26 -10.28 -6.55 -0.78
CA ALA A 26 -9.91 -7.74 -1.54
C ALA A 26 -10.65 -7.91 -2.89
N ARG A 27 -11.90 -7.44 -2.99
CA ARG A 27 -12.69 -7.49 -4.25
C ARG A 27 -12.10 -6.65 -5.39
N LEU A 28 -11.19 -5.72 -5.08
CA LEU A 28 -10.50 -4.88 -6.06
C LEU A 28 -9.13 -5.46 -6.45
N VAL A 29 -8.72 -6.58 -5.85
CA VAL A 29 -7.42 -7.20 -6.08
C VAL A 29 -7.62 -8.50 -6.86
N THR A 30 -7.05 -8.58 -8.07
CA THR A 30 -7.13 -9.79 -8.93
C THR A 30 -6.45 -11.00 -8.29
N GLY A 31 -5.30 -10.80 -7.66
CA GLY A 31 -4.54 -11.85 -6.98
C GLY A 31 -3.38 -11.29 -6.17
N LEU A 32 -2.84 -12.10 -5.27
CA LEU A 32 -1.70 -11.78 -4.41
C LEU A 32 -0.50 -12.61 -4.88
N ILE A 33 0.57 -11.96 -5.34
CA ILE A 33 1.82 -12.66 -5.67
C ILE A 33 2.56 -12.95 -4.36
N THR A 34 2.95 -14.21 -4.17
CA THR A 34 3.70 -14.71 -3.01
C THR A 34 4.88 -15.54 -3.49
N GLU A 35 5.75 -16.00 -2.58
CA GLU A 35 6.85 -16.91 -2.92
C GLU A 35 6.36 -18.31 -3.34
N ARG A 36 5.07 -18.63 -3.14
CA ARG A 36 4.43 -19.91 -3.50
C ARG A 36 3.55 -19.80 -4.75
N GLY A 37 3.61 -18.68 -5.46
CA GLY A 37 2.79 -18.38 -6.63
C GLY A 37 1.69 -17.34 -6.36
N VAL A 38 0.65 -17.35 -7.20
CA VAL A 38 -0.43 -16.34 -7.16
C VAL A 38 -1.64 -16.86 -6.37
N ALA A 39 -1.93 -16.25 -5.22
CA ALA A 39 -3.11 -16.55 -4.40
C ALA A 39 -4.33 -15.74 -4.86
N ARG A 40 -5.53 -16.34 -4.79
CA ARG A 40 -6.78 -15.58 -4.81
C ARG A 40 -6.79 -14.63 -3.61
N ALA A 41 -7.13 -13.36 -3.82
CA ALA A 41 -7.25 -12.35 -2.76
C ALA A 41 -8.39 -12.69 -1.77
N SER A 42 -8.14 -13.64 -0.89
CA SER A 42 -9.10 -14.23 0.03
C SER A 42 -8.36 -14.94 1.16
N ARG A 43 -9.03 -15.08 2.31
CA ARG A 43 -8.49 -15.84 3.45
C ARG A 43 -8.15 -17.28 3.05
N ASP A 44 -9.04 -17.96 2.35
CA ASP A 44 -8.85 -19.37 1.96
C ASP A 44 -7.76 -19.52 0.90
N GLY A 45 -7.65 -18.56 -0.03
CA GLY A 45 -6.58 -18.55 -1.03
C GLY A 45 -5.19 -18.48 -0.41
N LEU A 46 -5.01 -17.64 0.62
CA LEU A 46 -3.76 -17.61 1.39
C LEU A 46 -3.59 -18.87 2.25
N LYS A 47 -4.64 -19.34 2.95
CA LYS A 47 -4.56 -20.52 3.82
C LYS A 47 -4.16 -21.78 3.04
N ALA A 48 -4.67 -21.96 1.82
CA ALA A 48 -4.30 -23.07 0.94
C ALA A 48 -2.80 -23.06 0.58
N MET A 49 -2.21 -21.86 0.43
CA MET A 49 -0.77 -21.71 0.17
C MET A 49 0.08 -21.86 1.43
N PHE A 50 -0.46 -21.56 2.62
CA PHE A 50 0.28 -21.52 3.90
C PHE A 50 -0.39 -22.35 5.02
N PRO A 51 -0.47 -23.70 4.91
CA PRO A 51 -1.30 -24.54 5.80
C PRO A 51 -0.80 -24.72 7.25
N GLY A 52 0.33 -24.12 7.65
CA GLY A 52 0.98 -24.34 8.96
C GLY A 52 1.30 -23.08 9.76
N ARG A 53 0.75 -21.92 9.38
CA ARG A 53 0.93 -20.66 10.11
C ARG A 53 -0.46 -20.07 10.39
N GLY A 54 -1.04 -20.47 11.52
CA GLY A 54 -2.33 -19.98 12.02
C GLY A 54 -2.17 -19.46 13.44
#